data_AF-A0A1Y2AJV4-F1
#
_entry.id   AF-A0A1Y2AJV4-F1
#
_cell.length_a   1.000
_cell.length_b   1.000
_cell.length_c   1.000
_cell.angle_alpha   90.00
_cell.angle_beta   90.00
_cell.angle_gamma   90.00
#
_symmetry.space_group_name_H-M   'P 1'
#
loop_
_entity.id
_entity.type
_entity.pdbx_description
1 polymer ?
#
loop_
_entity_poly.entity_id
_entity_poly.type
_entity_poly.pdbx_seq_one_letter_code
_entity_poly.pdbx_strand_id
1 'polypeptide(L)'
;MSSYSVSLNLNNKDPLYQQKKTILENNGIDVSKPFVVTESAPLPTGLLSALRVQSLTKSELNGAIGVQGGRIEAIRADRQNAFGAENQRNALSSLRNALNNNGSSSITINQPNPALIQKTNNEINKKRFLFF
;
A
#
# COMPACT_ATOMS: atom_id res chain seq x y z
N MET A 1 -18.68 11.89 -11.34
CA MET A 1 -17.95 11.01 -10.40
C MET A 1 -16.56 11.56 -10.22
N SER A 2 -16.17 11.88 -8.98
CA SER A 2 -14.83 12.38 -8.68
C SER A 2 -13.83 11.22 -8.64
N SER A 3 -12.71 11.37 -9.35
CA SER A 3 -11.59 10.44 -9.33
C SER A 3 -10.34 11.11 -8.81
N TYR A 4 -9.62 10.42 -7.94
CA TYR A 4 -8.40 10.90 -7.27
C TYR A 4 -7.22 10.09 -7.77
N SER A 5 -6.06 10.74 -7.89
CA SER A 5 -4.83 10.09 -8.32
C SER A 5 -3.86 10.05 -7.14
N VAL A 6 -3.34 8.86 -6.86
CA VAL A 6 -2.31 8.63 -5.84
C VAL A 6 -1.12 7.99 -6.54
N SER A 7 0.06 8.60 -6.48
CA SER A 7 1.30 8.01 -7.00
C SER A 7 2.22 7.64 -5.86
N LEU A 8 2.93 6.51 -5.99
CA LEU A 8 3.91 6.07 -5.01
C LEU A 8 5.32 6.38 -5.50
N ASN A 9 6.08 7.09 -4.67
CA ASN A 9 7.46 7.45 -4.97
C ASN A 9 8.37 6.49 -4.20
N LEU A 10 8.75 5.39 -4.83
CA LEU A 10 9.74 4.49 -4.26
C LEU A 10 11.08 5.22 -4.14
N ASN A 11 11.58 5.34 -2.92
CA ASN A 11 12.87 5.99 -2.65
C ASN A 11 14.02 5.11 -3.16
N ASN A 12 14.71 5.54 -4.21
CA ASN A 12 15.85 4.82 -4.78
C ASN A 12 17.08 4.76 -3.86
N LYS A 13 17.11 5.56 -2.78
CA LYS A 13 18.13 5.51 -1.72
C LYS A 13 17.79 4.51 -0.62
N ASP A 14 16.59 3.92 -0.61
CA ASP A 14 16.23 2.85 0.32
C ASP A 14 17.12 1.63 0.03
N PRO A 15 17.88 1.09 1.00
CA PRO A 15 18.65 -0.15 0.83
C PRO A 15 17.81 -1.33 0.33
N LEU A 16 16.48 -1.26 0.52
CA LEU A 16 15.51 -2.28 0.14
C LEU A 16 14.82 -1.99 -1.20
N TYR A 17 15.20 -0.91 -1.89
CA TYR A 17 14.55 -0.42 -3.10
C TYR A 17 14.38 -1.50 -4.17
N GLN A 18 15.45 -2.22 -4.50
CA GLN A 18 15.42 -3.24 -5.55
C GLN A 18 14.49 -4.42 -5.20
N GLN A 19 14.48 -4.84 -3.93
CA GLN A 19 13.57 -5.91 -3.51
C GLN A 19 12.11 -5.44 -3.56
N LYS A 20 11.81 -4.25 -3.02
CA LYS A 20 10.46 -3.67 -3.06
C LYS A 20 9.96 -3.50 -4.50
N LYS A 21 10.81 -2.99 -5.39
CA LYS A 21 10.51 -2.85 -6.82
C LYS A 21 10.21 -4.20 -7.48
N THR A 22 11.09 -5.18 -7.30
CA THR A 22 10.92 -6.54 -7.86
C THR A 22 9.61 -7.18 -7.39
N ILE A 23 9.28 -7.00 -6.12
CA ILE A 23 8.03 -7.51 -5.53
C ILE A 23 6.80 -6.89 -6.22
N LEU A 24 6.81 -5.57 -6.46
CA LEU A 24 5.69 -4.89 -7.12
C LEU A 24 5.54 -5.36 -8.57
N GLU A 25 6.63 -5.43 -9.32
CA GLU A 25 6.65 -5.86 -10.71
C GLU A 25 6.17 -7.31 -10.87
N ASN A 26 6.63 -8.23 -10.00
CA ASN A 26 6.18 -9.63 -9.99
C ASN A 26 4.68 -9.78 -9.67
N ASN A 27 4.08 -8.79 -9.03
CA ASN A 27 2.66 -8.74 -8.73
C ASN A 27 1.86 -7.93 -9.75
N GLY A 28 2.48 -7.50 -10.86
CA GLY A 28 1.83 -6.72 -11.91
C GLY A 28 1.45 -5.31 -11.47
N ILE A 29 2.09 -4.79 -10.40
CA ILE A 29 1.85 -3.46 -9.88
C ILE A 29 2.88 -2.50 -10.48
N ASP A 30 2.41 -1.70 -11.43
CA ASP A 30 3.20 -0.66 -12.06
C ASP A 30 3.10 0.65 -11.27
N VAL A 31 4.09 0.91 -10.40
CA VAL A 31 4.16 2.15 -9.59
C VAL A 31 4.63 3.37 -10.38
N SER A 32 5.01 3.23 -11.66
CA SER A 32 5.31 4.38 -12.52
C SER A 32 4.05 5.17 -12.91
N LYS A 33 2.86 4.56 -12.73
CA LYS A 33 1.57 5.15 -13.05
C LYS A 33 0.80 5.51 -11.78
N PRO A 34 0.01 6.60 -11.81
CA PRO A 34 -0.87 6.93 -10.70
C PRO A 34 -1.97 5.87 -10.53
N PHE A 35 -2.25 5.52 -9.29
CA PHE A 35 -3.44 4.75 -8.91
C PHE A 35 -4.66 5.65 -8.94
N VAL A 36 -5.68 5.25 -9.69
CA VAL A 36 -6.96 5.94 -9.74
C VAL A 36 -7.87 5.40 -8.65
N VAL A 37 -8.29 6.29 -7.75
CA VAL A 37 -9.26 6.00 -6.69
C VAL A 37 -10.56 6.73 -7.01
N THR A 38 -11.64 5.99 -7.17
CA THR A 38 -12.97 6.58 -7.33
C THR A 38 -13.65 6.72 -5.99
N GLU A 39 -14.53 7.69 -5.85
CA GLU A 39 -15.25 7.94 -4.60
C GLU A 39 -16.19 6.79 -4.21
N SER A 40 -16.84 6.15 -5.17
CA SER A 40 -17.84 5.09 -4.94
C SER A 40 -17.27 3.67 -4.78
N ALA A 41 -15.99 3.43 -5.12
CA ALA A 41 -15.38 2.09 -5.04
C ALA A 41 -14.45 1.95 -3.81
N PRO A 42 -14.16 0.73 -3.34
CA PRO A 42 -13.10 0.50 -2.34
C PRO A 42 -11.73 1.05 -2.79
N LEU A 43 -10.77 1.17 -1.85
CA LEU A 43 -9.39 1.46 -2.24
C LEU A 43 -8.89 0.38 -3.20
N PRO A 44 -8.21 0.74 -4.31
CA PRO A 44 -7.68 -0.24 -5.24
C PRO A 44 -6.76 -1.24 -4.52
N THR A 45 -6.96 -2.52 -4.75
CA THR A 45 -6.13 -3.59 -4.16
C THR A 45 -4.65 -3.45 -4.55
N GLY A 46 -4.38 -2.98 -5.77
CA GLY A 46 -3.04 -2.62 -6.22
C GLY A 46 -2.40 -1.50 -5.40
N LEU A 47 -3.16 -0.45 -5.04
CA LEU A 47 -2.68 0.64 -4.18
C LEU A 47 -2.38 0.14 -2.77
N LEU A 48 -3.29 -0.67 -2.19
CA LEU A 48 -3.09 -1.25 -0.86
C LEU A 48 -1.84 -2.14 -0.81
N SER A 49 -1.68 -2.99 -1.81
CA SER A 49 -0.50 -3.86 -1.96
C SER A 49 0.77 -3.05 -2.09
N ALA A 50 0.74 -1.98 -2.88
CA ALA A 50 1.90 -1.15 -3.11
C ALA A 50 2.32 -0.36 -1.86
N LEU A 51 1.36 0.17 -1.11
CA LEU A 51 1.61 0.82 0.19
C LEU A 51 2.22 -0.15 1.20
N ARG A 52 1.71 -1.39 1.29
CA ARG A 52 2.28 -2.43 2.17
C ARG A 52 3.75 -2.71 1.83
N VAL A 53 4.07 -2.89 0.54
CA VAL A 53 5.44 -3.12 0.07
C VAL A 53 6.35 -1.95 0.39
N GLN A 54 5.88 -0.72 0.18
CA GLN A 54 6.63 0.49 0.50
C GLN A 54 6.96 0.58 1.99
N SER A 55 6.02 0.19 2.85
CA SER A 55 6.18 0.15 4.31
C SER A 55 6.97 -1.05 4.84
N LEU A 56 7.43 -1.97 3.98
CA LEU A 56 8.20 -3.13 4.45
C LEU A 56 9.52 -2.73 5.09
N THR A 57 9.76 -3.33 6.24
CA THR A 57 11.03 -3.35 6.95
C THR A 57 11.93 -4.47 6.43
N LYS A 58 13.22 -4.40 6.78
CA LYS A 58 14.21 -5.42 6.42
C LYS A 58 13.85 -6.79 7.01
N SER A 59 13.32 -6.84 8.24
CA SER A 59 12.89 -8.09 8.90
C SER A 59 11.69 -8.73 8.18
N GLU A 60 10.70 -7.93 7.79
CA GLU A 60 9.53 -8.41 7.05
C GLU A 60 9.91 -8.91 5.65
N LEU A 61 10.83 -8.24 4.96
CA LEU A 61 11.35 -8.69 3.68
C LEU A 61 12.13 -10.01 3.80
N ASN A 62 13.01 -10.11 4.80
CA ASN A 62 13.77 -11.35 5.03
C ASN A 62 12.84 -12.51 5.39
N GLY A 63 11.79 -12.26 6.17
CA GLY A 63 10.74 -13.24 6.45
C GLY A 63 9.94 -13.64 5.21
N ALA A 64 9.65 -12.69 4.32
CA ALA A 64 8.89 -12.94 3.10
C ALA A 64 9.69 -13.64 1.99
N ILE A 65 11.00 -13.42 1.91
CA ILE A 65 11.90 -14.12 0.97
C ILE A 65 12.04 -15.61 1.34
N GLY A 66 11.98 -15.94 2.64
CA GLY A 66 12.01 -17.33 3.12
C GLY A 66 10.78 -18.16 2.75
N VAL A 67 9.67 -17.51 2.39
CA VAL A 67 8.42 -18.18 1.99
C VAL A 67 8.35 -18.23 0.45
N GLN A 68 8.88 -19.33 -0.10
CA GLN A 68 8.75 -19.76 -1.50
C GLN A 68 9.26 -18.79 -2.60
N GLY A 69 10.58 -18.76 -2.80
CA GLY A 69 11.16 -18.53 -4.14
C GLY A 69 10.95 -17.13 -4.75
N GLY A 70 10.76 -16.09 -3.94
CA GLY A 70 10.62 -14.72 -4.44
C GLY A 70 9.26 -14.41 -5.10
N ARG A 71 8.32 -15.36 -5.07
CA ARG A 71 6.90 -15.09 -5.30
C ARG A 71 6.29 -14.75 -3.96
N ILE A 72 6.09 -13.47 -3.70
CA ILE A 72 5.22 -13.06 -2.61
C ILE A 72 3.78 -13.35 -3.03
N GLU A 73 3.38 -14.63 -3.05
CA GLU A 73 1.97 -15.06 -3.16
C GLU A 73 1.11 -14.38 -2.09
N ALA A 74 1.75 -13.97 -0.99
CA ALA A 74 1.17 -13.25 0.11
C ALA A 74 0.72 -11.81 -0.23
N ILE A 75 1.15 -11.23 -1.37
CA ILE A 75 0.62 -9.95 -1.90
C ILE A 75 -0.61 -10.19 -2.78
N ARG A 76 -0.63 -11.28 -3.56
CA ARG A 76 -1.78 -11.66 -4.42
C ARG A 76 -2.96 -12.16 -3.61
N ALA A 77 -2.70 -12.94 -2.57
CA ALA A 77 -3.72 -13.28 -1.62
C ALA A 77 -3.89 -12.07 -0.71
N ASP A 78 -5.10 -11.49 -0.62
CA ASP A 78 -5.48 -10.44 0.32
C ASP A 78 -5.43 -10.91 1.80
N ARG A 79 -4.49 -11.81 2.10
CA ARG A 79 -4.15 -12.31 3.42
C ARG A 79 -3.38 -11.20 4.11
N GLN A 80 -4.10 -10.46 4.96
CA GLN A 80 -3.59 -9.64 6.06
C GLN A 80 -2.43 -10.28 6.87
N ASN A 81 -2.12 -11.56 6.66
CA ASN A 81 -1.13 -12.35 7.37
C ASN A 81 0.25 -12.39 6.69
N ALA A 82 0.44 -11.81 5.50
CA ALA A 82 1.73 -11.81 4.80
C ALA A 82 2.83 -11.04 5.55
N PHE A 83 2.46 -9.85 6.04
CA PHE A 83 3.36 -8.89 6.67
C PHE A 83 2.81 -8.39 8.02
N GLY A 84 1.72 -9.00 8.51
CA GLY A 84 1.08 -8.66 9.78
C GLY A 84 0.17 -7.42 9.74
N ALA A 85 -0.68 -7.30 10.77
CA ALA A 85 -1.63 -6.19 10.90
C ALA A 85 -0.95 -4.83 11.12
N GLU A 86 0.25 -4.82 11.69
CA GLU A 86 1.04 -3.62 11.92
C GLU A 86 1.53 -2.99 10.61
N ASN A 87 2.02 -3.79 9.67
CA ASN A 87 2.41 -3.31 8.34
C ASN A 87 1.25 -2.63 7.62
N GLN A 88 0.07 -3.27 7.61
CA GLN A 88 -1.13 -2.68 7.01
C GLN A 88 -1.52 -1.37 7.67
N ARG A 89 -1.44 -1.29 9.00
CA ARG A 89 -1.73 -0.05 9.73
C ARG A 89 -0.74 1.06 9.39
N ASN A 90 0.55 0.73 9.30
CA ASN A 90 1.62 1.68 8.95
C ASN A 90 1.43 2.20 7.52
N ALA A 91 1.20 1.29 6.56
CA ALA A 91 0.94 1.61 5.15
C ALA A 91 -0.25 2.56 4.97
N LEU A 92 -1.38 2.27 5.60
CA LEU A 92 -2.58 3.11 5.53
C LEU A 92 -2.40 4.42 6.29
N SER A 93 -1.66 4.42 7.41
CA SER A 93 -1.35 5.64 8.15
C SER A 93 -0.44 6.57 7.35
N SER A 94 0.52 6.03 6.59
CA SER A 94 1.34 6.80 5.65
C SER A 94 0.49 7.45 4.55
N LEU A 95 -0.48 6.71 3.97
CA LEU A 95 -1.41 7.28 3.00
C LEU A 95 -2.26 8.40 3.62
N ARG A 96 -2.83 8.19 4.81
CA ARG A 96 -3.63 9.19 5.52
C ARG A 96 -2.81 10.45 5.80
N ASN A 97 -1.58 10.29 6.27
CA ASN A 97 -0.71 11.42 6.56
C ASN A 97 -0.36 12.19 5.27
N ALA A 98 -0.11 11.49 4.16
CA ALA A 98 0.09 12.15 2.88
C ALA A 98 -1.17 12.92 2.45
N LEU A 99 -2.37 12.32 2.59
CA LEU A 99 -3.64 12.99 2.24
C LEU A 99 -3.89 14.27 3.05
N ASN A 100 -3.56 14.26 4.34
CA ASN A 100 -3.70 15.42 5.21
C ASN A 100 -2.65 16.52 4.92
N ASN A 101 -1.50 16.15 4.36
CA ASN A 101 -0.38 17.06 4.10
C ASN A 101 -0.18 17.40 2.62
N ASN A 102 -1.14 17.06 1.75
CA ASN A 102 -1.04 17.25 0.29
C ASN A 102 0.14 16.52 -0.36
N GLY A 103 0.52 15.37 0.20
CA GLY A 103 1.59 14.51 -0.26
C GLY A 103 2.66 14.27 0.79
N SER A 104 3.69 13.53 0.38
CA SER A 104 4.91 13.28 1.13
C SER A 104 6.05 12.97 0.15
N SER A 105 7.28 12.82 0.65
CA SER A 105 8.41 12.37 -0.17
C SER A 105 8.19 11.00 -0.82
N SER A 106 7.25 10.22 -0.30
CA SER A 106 7.01 8.83 -0.70
C SER A 106 5.64 8.60 -1.34
N ILE A 107 4.74 9.59 -1.29
CA ILE A 107 3.38 9.54 -1.88
C ILE A 107 3.04 10.90 -2.47
N THR A 108 2.79 10.96 -3.77
CA THR A 108 2.26 12.17 -4.44
C THR A 108 0.75 12.08 -4.53
N ILE A 109 0.06 13.19 -4.23
CA ILE A 109 -1.39 13.28 -4.24
C ILE A 109 -1.78 14.49 -5.08
N ASN A 110 -2.57 14.26 -6.14
CA ASN A 110 -2.94 15.33 -7.05
C ASN A 110 -3.96 16.30 -6.44
N GLN A 111 -4.75 15.82 -5.46
CA GLN A 111 -5.67 16.65 -4.69
C GLN A 111 -5.97 16.00 -3.34
N PRO A 112 -5.86 16.73 -2.21
CA PRO A 112 -6.39 16.26 -0.94
C PRO A 112 -7.91 16.11 -1.06
N ASN A 113 -8.46 15.01 -0.57
CA ASN A 113 -9.90 14.79 -0.62
C ASN A 113 -10.43 14.20 0.70
N PRO A 114 -11.40 14.86 1.36
CA PRO A 114 -12.00 14.37 2.60
C PRO A 114 -12.61 12.97 2.51
N ALA A 115 -13.26 12.63 1.38
CA ALA A 115 -13.82 11.30 1.16
C ALA A 115 -12.73 10.22 1.06
N LEU A 116 -11.57 10.55 0.47
CA LEU A 116 -10.42 9.66 0.42
C LEU A 116 -9.77 9.47 1.80
N ILE A 117 -9.71 10.53 2.62
CA ILE A 117 -9.25 10.45 4.02
C ILE A 117 -10.18 9.54 4.83
N GLN A 118 -11.50 9.75 4.72
CA GLN A 118 -12.50 8.93 5.40
C GLN A 118 -12.42 7.46 4.97
N LYS A 119 -12.28 7.20 3.67
CA LYS A 119 -12.10 5.84 3.14
C LYS A 119 -10.83 5.17 3.67
N THR A 120 -9.72 5.91 3.73
CA THR A 120 -8.46 5.40 4.31
C THR A 120 -8.63 5.09 5.80
N ASN A 121 -9.33 5.95 6.56
CA ASN A 121 -9.65 5.70 7.96
C ASN A 121 -10.54 4.47 8.14
N ASN A 122 -11.52 4.25 7.26
CA ASN A 122 -12.38 3.06 7.30
C ASN A 122 -11.56 1.78 7.07
N GLU A 123 -10.60 1.79 6.16
CA GLU A 123 -9.70 0.65 5.93
C GLU A 123 -8.73 0.42 7.12
N ILE A 124 -8.30 1.47 7.83
CA ILE A 124 -7.50 1.34 9.06
C ILE A 124 -8.34 0.73 10.19
N ASN A 125 -9.57 1.19 10.33
CA ASN A 125 -10.48 0.83 11.41
C ASN A 125 -11.31 -0.41 11.10
N LYS A 126 -11.08 -1.07 9.95
CA LYS A 126 -11.66 -2.35 9.58
C LYS A 126 -11.12 -3.42 10.53
N LYS A 127 -11.60 -3.39 11.78
CA LYS A 127 -11.54 -4.52 12.70
C LYS A 127 -12.23 -5.65 11.97
N ARG A 128 -11.55 -6.80 11.90
CA ARG A 128 -12.13 -8.06 11.47
C ARG A 128 -13.51 -8.23 12.13
N PHE A 129 -14.58 -7.99 11.39
CA PHE A 129 -15.76 -8.82 11.52
C PHE A 129 -15.46 -10.08 10.71
N LEU A 130 -14.63 -10.95 11.27
CA LEU A 130 -14.52 -12.34 10.86
C LEU A 130 -15.21 -13.14 11.96
N PHE A 131 -16.45 -13.56 11.65
CA PHE A 131 -17.21 -14.70 12.18
C PHE A 131 -17.30 -14.89 13.71
N PHE A 132 -18.52 -14.72 14.24
CA PHE A 132 -19.11 -15.71 15.14
C PHE A 132 -20.04 -16.58 14.31
#